data_AF-A0A924A038-F1
#
_entry.id   AF-A0A924A038-F1
#
_cell.length_a   1.000
_cell.length_b   1.000
_cell.length_c   1.000
_cell.angle_alpha   90.00
_cell.angle_beta   90.00
_cell.angle_gamma   90.00
#
_symmetry.space_group_name_H-M   'P 1'
#
loop_
_entity.id
_entity.type
_entity.pdbx_description
1 polymer ?
#
loop_
_entity_poly.entity_id
_entity_poly.type
_entity_poly.pdbx_seq_one_letter_code
_entity_poly.pdbx_strand_id
1 'polypeptide(L)'
;MRLRVLLRAMLLATLLATLDGAAAAQTLLAPRLDAKFSCSLSKAQDARRDDQRSTYADSGEFHLRGDQVEGFRWESSLFRSTHGFDCSIDDGDGVQAELMATGHADSQGWRVRLRDARAARTQRGYDSDHGLNCSIRIIHAGDMLEIIPSCPALCGSRENFSALTVNLKTGQCGYDD
;
A
#
# COMPACT_ATOMS: atom_id res chain seq x y z
N MET A 1 16.20 61.24 -43.68
CA MET A 1 15.20 60.82 -42.66
C MET A 1 14.75 59.36 -42.83
N ARG A 2 15.62 58.43 -43.29
CA ARG A 2 15.25 57.01 -43.52
C ARG A 2 16.25 55.98 -42.96
N LEU A 3 17.38 56.41 -42.40
CA LEU A 3 18.45 55.52 -41.93
C LEU A 3 18.35 55.16 -40.43
N ARG A 4 17.57 55.91 -39.63
CA ARG A 4 17.45 55.70 -38.17
C ARG A 4 16.39 54.68 -37.77
N VAL A 5 15.53 54.25 -38.69
CA VAL A 5 14.43 53.31 -38.42
C VAL A 5 14.89 51.85 -38.53
N LEU A 6 15.88 51.56 -39.38
CA LEU A 6 16.36 50.19 -39.62
C LEU A 6 17.25 49.64 -38.50
N LEU A 7 17.97 50.48 -37.74
CA LEU A 7 18.84 50.01 -36.65
C LEU A 7 18.07 49.59 -35.38
N ARG A 8 16.84 50.09 -35.18
CA ARG A 8 16.03 49.74 -34.00
C ARG A 8 15.32 48.39 -34.13
N ALA A 9 15.11 47.91 -35.35
CA ALA A 9 14.50 46.60 -35.59
C ALA A 9 15.49 45.44 -35.39
N MET A 10 16.79 45.69 -35.56
CA MET A 10 17.81 44.63 -35.49
C MET A 10 18.27 44.34 -34.05
N LEU A 11 18.15 45.31 -33.13
CA LEU A 11 18.53 45.15 -31.72
C LEU A 11 17.45 44.49 -30.85
N LEU A 12 16.20 44.42 -31.31
CA LEU A 12 15.14 43.68 -30.62
C LEU A 12 15.12 42.19 -30.98
N ALA A 13 15.77 41.77 -32.07
CA ALA A 13 15.77 40.38 -32.52
C ALA A 13 16.77 39.49 -31.77
N THR A 14 17.79 40.08 -31.12
CA THR A 14 18.84 39.35 -30.40
C THR A 14 18.61 39.16 -28.91
N LEU A 15 17.57 39.76 -28.31
CA LEU A 15 17.25 39.59 -26.88
C LEU A 15 16.20 38.51 -26.59
N LEU A 16 15.60 37.90 -27.62
CA LEU A 16 14.56 36.87 -27.49
C LEU A 16 15.08 35.43 -27.63
N ALA A 17 16.40 35.24 -27.74
CA ALA A 17 17.02 33.93 -28.00
C ALA A 17 17.72 33.28 -26.79
N THR A 18 17.51 33.77 -25.56
CA THR A 18 18.18 33.24 -24.35
C THR A 18 17.23 32.71 -23.27
N LEU A 19 15.99 32.38 -23.61
CA LEU A 19 15.02 31.80 -22.66
C LEU A 19 14.74 30.30 -22.90
N ASP A 20 15.43 29.68 -23.84
CA ASP A 20 15.35 28.23 -24.03
C ASP A 20 16.32 27.49 -23.11
N GLY A 21 15.76 26.59 -22.30
CA GLY A 21 16.48 25.37 -21.89
C GLY A 21 17.03 25.33 -20.47
N ALA A 22 16.21 25.59 -19.47
CA ALA A 22 16.42 25.00 -18.13
C ALA A 22 15.09 24.57 -17.51
N ALA A 23 14.27 23.85 -18.27
CA ALA A 23 13.32 22.94 -17.65
C ALA A 23 14.16 21.82 -17.01
N ALA A 24 14.57 22.03 -15.76
CA ALA A 24 15.04 20.96 -14.91
C ALA A 24 13.90 19.92 -14.89
N ALA A 25 14.06 18.87 -15.69
CA ALA A 25 13.26 17.67 -15.57
C ALA A 25 13.54 17.15 -14.17
N GLN A 26 12.73 17.58 -13.21
CA GLN A 26 12.59 16.88 -11.95
C GLN A 26 12.08 15.50 -12.36
N THR A 27 12.99 14.54 -12.47
CA THR A 27 12.63 13.12 -12.41
C THR A 27 11.88 12.96 -11.11
N LEU A 28 10.56 13.08 -11.18
CA LEU A 28 9.63 12.65 -10.15
C LEU A 28 9.92 11.16 -9.97
N LEU A 29 10.79 10.85 -9.01
CA LEU A 29 11.04 9.47 -8.61
C LEU A 29 9.69 8.93 -8.15
N ALA A 30 9.22 7.89 -8.82
CA ALA A 30 7.99 7.22 -8.43
C ALA A 30 8.08 6.85 -6.94
N PRO A 31 7.04 7.13 -6.13
CA PRO A 31 7.01 6.74 -4.73
C PRO A 31 7.36 5.28 -4.56
N ARG A 32 8.19 4.95 -3.58
CA ARG A 32 8.66 3.59 -3.34
C ARG A 32 8.32 3.14 -1.94
N LEU A 33 7.95 1.87 -1.80
CA LEU A 33 7.80 1.17 -0.55
C LEU A 33 8.61 -0.12 -0.60
N ASP A 34 9.53 -0.30 0.34
CA ASP A 34 10.14 -1.58 0.66
C ASP A 34 9.90 -1.83 2.14
N ALA A 35 8.95 -2.72 2.45
CA ALA A 35 8.57 -3.01 3.82
C ALA A 35 8.52 -4.52 4.06
N LYS A 36 9.01 -4.92 5.24
CA LYS A 36 8.90 -6.28 5.74
C LYS A 36 8.58 -6.25 7.22
N PHE A 37 7.54 -6.97 7.62
CA PHE A 37 7.11 -7.00 9.01
C PHE A 37 6.45 -8.32 9.38
N SER A 38 6.39 -8.58 10.68
CA SER A 38 5.64 -9.68 11.26
C SER A 38 5.10 -9.21 12.61
N CYS A 39 3.79 -9.28 12.77
CA CYS A 39 3.04 -8.79 13.90
C CYS A 39 2.24 -9.94 14.49
N SER A 40 2.08 -9.95 15.81
CA SER A 40 1.16 -10.85 16.47
C SER A 40 0.57 -10.23 17.72
N LEU A 41 -0.67 -10.60 18.02
CA LEU A 41 -1.39 -10.17 19.21
C LEU A 41 -2.17 -11.35 19.76
N SER A 42 -1.94 -11.72 21.01
CA SER A 42 -2.81 -12.65 21.72
C SER A 42 -3.85 -11.89 22.53
N LYS A 43 -5.13 -12.18 22.30
CA LYS A 43 -6.24 -11.70 23.15
C LYS A 43 -6.76 -12.86 24.01
N ALA A 44 -6.93 -12.61 25.31
CA ALA A 44 -7.71 -13.49 26.17
C ALA A 44 -9.20 -13.26 25.85
N GLN A 45 -9.93 -14.33 25.55
CA GLN A 45 -11.37 -14.25 25.29
C GLN A 45 -12.13 -14.33 26.64
N ASP A 46 -13.27 -13.65 26.73
CA ASP A 46 -14.02 -13.49 27.99
C ASP A 46 -14.34 -14.85 28.65
N ALA A 47 -14.08 -14.96 29.96
CA ALA A 47 -13.97 -16.19 30.76
C ALA A 47 -15.29 -16.98 30.93
N ARG A 48 -16.31 -16.71 30.11
CA ARG A 48 -17.64 -17.35 30.15
C ARG A 48 -17.84 -18.46 29.11
N ARG A 49 -16.91 -18.63 28.18
CA ARG A 49 -16.81 -19.82 27.31
C ARG A 49 -15.34 -20.24 27.27
N ASP A 50 -14.98 -21.27 28.03
CA ASP A 50 -13.72 -22.02 28.00
C ASP A 50 -12.49 -21.25 27.48
N ASP A 51 -11.68 -20.65 28.37
CA ASP A 51 -10.25 -20.30 28.30
C ASP A 51 -9.56 -20.18 26.90
N GLN A 52 -10.25 -19.67 25.90
CA GLN A 52 -9.80 -19.72 24.51
C GLN A 52 -8.97 -18.49 24.20
N ARG A 53 -7.65 -18.61 24.37
CA ARG A 53 -6.69 -17.63 23.85
C ARG A 53 -6.74 -17.65 22.32
N SER A 54 -7.04 -16.50 21.73
CA SER A 54 -6.96 -16.29 20.29
C SER A 54 -5.68 -15.51 19.97
N THR A 55 -4.89 -16.00 19.02
CA THR A 55 -3.68 -15.29 18.55
C THR A 55 -3.88 -14.87 17.11
N TYR A 56 -3.85 -13.56 16.90
CA TYR A 56 -3.79 -12.93 15.58
C TYR A 56 -2.32 -12.85 15.17
N ALA A 57 -2.02 -13.18 13.92
CA ALA A 57 -0.69 -13.04 13.36
C ALA A 57 -0.82 -12.47 11.95
N ASP A 58 -0.06 -11.43 11.64
CA ASP A 58 -0.08 -10.79 10.33
C ASP A 58 1.35 -10.47 9.90
N SER A 59 1.72 -10.81 8.68
CA SER A 59 3.03 -10.48 8.13
C SER A 59 2.92 -10.04 6.68
N GLY A 60 3.85 -9.20 6.26
CA GLY A 60 3.87 -8.69 4.91
C GLY A 60 5.28 -8.42 4.42
N GLU A 61 5.42 -8.53 3.10
CA GLU A 61 6.63 -8.18 2.34
C GLU A 61 6.16 -7.43 1.10
N PHE A 62 6.37 -6.12 1.09
CA PHE A 62 5.83 -5.22 0.08
C PHE A 62 6.98 -4.49 -0.62
N HIS A 63 7.03 -4.62 -1.94
CA HIS A 63 7.94 -3.92 -2.84
C HIS A 63 7.09 -3.22 -3.91
N LEU A 64 6.81 -1.93 -3.70
CA LEU A 64 5.96 -1.12 -4.59
C LEU A 64 6.77 0.04 -5.15
N ARG A 65 6.55 0.36 -6.44
CA ARG A 65 7.14 1.52 -7.11
C ARG A 65 6.11 2.20 -7.99
N GLY A 66 5.59 3.34 -7.54
CA GLY A 66 4.44 3.97 -8.15
C GLY A 66 3.22 3.06 -8.07
N ASP A 67 2.62 2.74 -9.20
CA ASP A 67 1.54 1.75 -9.37
C ASP A 67 2.06 0.34 -9.69
N GLN A 68 3.37 0.16 -9.84
CA GLN A 68 3.98 -1.13 -10.09
C GLN A 68 4.13 -1.93 -8.79
N VAL A 69 3.67 -3.18 -8.81
CA VAL A 69 3.98 -4.21 -7.81
C VAL A 69 5.24 -4.92 -8.26
N GLU A 70 6.36 -4.69 -7.56
CA GLU A 70 7.64 -5.38 -7.83
C GLU A 70 7.75 -6.69 -7.03
N GLY A 71 7.02 -6.77 -5.92
CA GLY A 71 6.85 -7.97 -5.11
C GLY A 71 5.84 -7.72 -4.00
N PHE A 72 5.00 -8.71 -3.73
CA PHE A 72 3.95 -8.61 -2.72
C PHE A 72 3.71 -9.97 -2.07
N ARG A 73 3.69 -9.97 -0.76
CA ARG A 73 3.17 -11.06 0.05
C ARG A 73 2.47 -10.51 1.28
N TRP A 74 1.32 -11.07 1.59
CA TRP A 74 0.55 -10.80 2.79
C TRP A 74 0.06 -12.12 3.37
N GLU A 75 0.36 -12.35 4.64
CA GLU A 75 -0.07 -13.51 5.40
C GLU A 75 -0.85 -13.02 6.62
N SER A 76 -2.01 -13.60 6.86
CA SER A 76 -2.89 -13.21 7.96
C SER A 76 -3.58 -14.43 8.53
N SER A 77 -3.22 -14.75 9.77
CA SER A 77 -3.68 -15.95 10.44
C SER A 77 -4.40 -15.63 11.75
N LEU A 78 -5.34 -16.50 12.12
CA LEU A 78 -6.00 -16.53 13.41
C LEU A 78 -5.87 -17.94 13.99
N PHE A 79 -5.09 -18.07 15.05
CA PHE A 79 -4.89 -19.31 15.77
C PHE A 79 -5.81 -19.38 16.98
N ARG A 80 -6.63 -20.43 17.04
CA ARG A 80 -7.44 -20.84 18.20
C ARG A 80 -7.10 -22.28 18.56
N SER A 81 -7.44 -22.71 19.77
CA SER A 81 -7.14 -24.08 20.23
C SER A 81 -7.82 -25.17 19.41
N THR A 82 -8.94 -24.86 18.75
CA THR A 82 -9.78 -25.84 18.04
C THR A 82 -9.71 -25.73 16.51
N HIS A 83 -9.14 -24.64 15.96
CA HIS A 83 -9.06 -24.39 14.53
C HIS A 83 -8.12 -23.20 14.23
N GLY A 84 -7.59 -23.17 13.00
CA GLY A 84 -6.83 -22.04 12.48
C GLY A 84 -7.44 -21.55 11.16
N PHE A 85 -7.41 -20.25 10.95
CA PHE A 85 -7.66 -19.65 9.65
C PHE A 85 -6.38 -18.99 9.17
N ASP A 86 -6.09 -19.15 7.89
CA ASP A 86 -4.94 -18.51 7.26
C ASP A 86 -5.36 -17.92 5.92
N CYS A 87 -4.84 -16.72 5.67
CA CYS A 87 -5.00 -16.02 4.42
C CYS A 87 -3.61 -15.67 3.91
N SER A 88 -3.28 -16.22 2.75
CA SER A 88 -2.02 -16.05 2.05
C SER A 88 -2.31 -15.48 0.68
N ILE A 89 -1.75 -14.29 0.42
CA ILE A 89 -1.78 -13.63 -0.87
C ILE A 89 -0.35 -13.31 -1.28
N ASP A 90 0.01 -13.63 -2.51
CA ASP A 90 1.28 -13.26 -3.11
C ASP A 90 1.14 -12.79 -4.57
N ASP A 91 2.26 -12.49 -5.21
CA ASP A 91 2.33 -12.04 -6.60
C ASP A 91 1.57 -12.95 -7.60
N GLY A 92 1.49 -14.25 -7.31
CA GLY A 92 0.79 -15.23 -8.13
C GLY A 92 -0.73 -15.02 -8.17
N ASP A 93 -1.29 -14.29 -7.21
CA ASP A 93 -2.73 -14.04 -7.11
C ASP A 93 -3.21 -12.84 -7.96
N GLY A 94 -2.32 -12.25 -8.75
CA GLY A 94 -2.65 -11.15 -9.65
C GLY A 94 -2.91 -9.83 -8.92
N VAL A 95 -2.02 -9.50 -7.98
CA VAL A 95 -2.05 -8.28 -7.18
C VAL A 95 -1.87 -7.04 -8.07
N GLN A 96 -2.63 -5.99 -7.76
CA GLN A 96 -2.57 -4.68 -8.42
C GLN A 96 -2.46 -3.59 -7.36
N ALA A 97 -1.62 -2.58 -7.62
CA ALA A 97 -1.47 -1.41 -6.77
C ALA A 97 -1.91 -0.15 -7.51
N GLU A 98 -2.53 0.78 -6.78
CA GLU A 98 -2.90 2.11 -7.25
C GLU A 98 -2.37 3.13 -6.25
N LEU A 99 -1.68 4.16 -6.74
CA LEU A 99 -1.30 5.29 -5.89
C LEU A 99 -2.55 6.04 -5.41
N MET A 100 -2.53 6.46 -4.16
CA MET A 100 -3.58 7.26 -3.54
C MET A 100 -3.00 8.52 -2.91
N ALA A 101 -3.76 9.61 -3.00
CA ALA A 101 -3.50 10.77 -2.17
C ALA A 101 -3.88 10.45 -0.71
N THR A 102 -2.97 10.77 0.22
CA THR A 102 -3.14 10.55 1.66
C THR A 102 -3.60 11.82 2.40
N GLY A 103 -3.65 12.97 1.72
CA GLY A 103 -3.94 14.26 2.33
C GLY A 103 -2.79 14.88 3.12
N HIS A 104 -1.65 14.18 3.24
CA HIS A 104 -0.44 14.65 3.91
C HIS A 104 0.75 14.61 2.96
N ALA A 105 1.53 15.70 2.90
CA ALA A 105 2.64 15.83 1.96
C ALA A 105 3.77 14.80 2.22
N ASP A 106 3.95 14.39 3.48
CA ASP A 106 5.04 13.52 3.91
C ASP A 106 4.64 12.03 3.97
N SER A 107 3.48 11.66 3.45
CA SER A 107 3.04 10.28 3.39
C SER A 107 2.66 9.84 1.98
N GLN A 108 2.86 8.56 1.72
CA GLN A 108 2.54 7.92 0.46
C GLN A 108 1.48 6.84 0.69
N GLY A 109 0.55 6.72 -0.24
CA GLY A 109 -0.59 5.83 -0.11
C GLY A 109 -0.70 4.89 -1.31
N TRP A 110 -1.01 3.62 -1.05
CA TRP A 110 -1.34 2.63 -2.06
C TRP A 110 -2.65 1.95 -1.73
N ARG A 111 -3.48 1.70 -2.74
CA ARG A 111 -4.56 0.71 -2.67
C ARG A 111 -4.09 -0.54 -3.38
N VAL A 112 -4.07 -1.65 -2.66
CA VAL A 112 -3.77 -2.96 -3.19
C VAL A 112 -5.06 -3.76 -3.33
N ARG A 113 -5.26 -4.41 -4.47
CA ARG A 113 -6.41 -5.26 -4.79
C ARG A 113 -5.99 -6.45 -5.64
N LEU A 114 -6.84 -7.47 -5.72
CA LEU A 114 -6.65 -8.59 -6.64
C LEU A 114 -7.34 -8.28 -7.97
N ARG A 115 -6.68 -8.59 -9.09
CA ARG A 115 -7.26 -8.46 -10.44
C ARG A 115 -8.50 -9.34 -10.60
N ASP A 116 -8.42 -10.56 -10.09
CA ASP A 116 -9.53 -11.51 -10.03
C ASP A 116 -9.54 -12.19 -8.65
N ALA A 117 -10.23 -11.55 -7.71
CA ALA A 117 -10.29 -12.04 -6.33
C ALA A 117 -10.92 -13.43 -6.23
N ARG A 118 -11.86 -13.79 -7.12
CA ARG A 118 -12.51 -15.09 -7.10
C ARG A 118 -11.52 -16.17 -7.52
N ALA A 119 -10.84 -15.99 -8.65
CA ALA A 119 -9.88 -16.97 -9.15
C ALA A 119 -8.74 -17.20 -8.15
N ALA A 120 -8.16 -16.13 -7.59
CA ALA A 120 -7.12 -16.21 -6.57
C ALA A 120 -7.56 -17.03 -5.34
N ARG A 121 -8.76 -16.75 -4.83
CA ARG A 121 -9.31 -17.47 -3.67
C ARG A 121 -9.58 -18.95 -3.98
N THR A 122 -10.14 -19.24 -5.14
CA THR A 122 -10.35 -20.63 -5.59
C THR A 122 -9.02 -21.37 -5.68
N GLN A 123 -7.98 -20.74 -6.23
CA GLN A 123 -6.63 -21.32 -6.31
C GLN A 123 -6.06 -21.63 -4.92
N ARG A 124 -6.33 -20.78 -3.93
CA ARG A 124 -5.89 -20.95 -2.53
C ARG A 124 -6.81 -21.85 -1.70
N GLY A 125 -7.91 -22.34 -2.27
CA GLY A 125 -8.89 -23.18 -1.57
C GLY A 125 -9.78 -22.44 -0.58
N TYR A 126 -9.94 -21.11 -0.73
CA TYR A 126 -10.84 -20.31 0.10
C TYR A 126 -12.27 -20.36 -0.48
N ASP A 127 -13.23 -20.87 0.30
CA ASP A 127 -14.63 -21.09 -0.09
C ASP A 127 -15.60 -19.99 0.38
N SER A 128 -15.11 -18.78 0.65
CA SER A 128 -15.93 -17.72 1.25
C SER A 128 -16.63 -16.84 0.21
N ASP A 129 -17.96 -16.77 0.29
CA ASP A 129 -18.85 -15.81 -0.41
C ASP A 129 -18.64 -14.34 -0.02
N HIS A 130 -17.72 -14.05 0.91
CA HIS A 130 -17.52 -12.70 1.44
C HIS A 130 -16.71 -11.83 0.48
N GLY A 131 -17.36 -10.76 0.00
CA GLY A 131 -16.75 -9.56 -0.59
C GLY A 131 -15.78 -9.83 -1.75
N LEU A 132 -16.26 -9.80 -2.99
CA LEU A 132 -15.41 -9.96 -4.19
C LEU A 132 -14.49 -8.74 -4.46
N ASN A 133 -14.72 -7.63 -3.74
CA ASN A 133 -14.06 -6.34 -3.99
C ASN A 133 -13.17 -5.91 -2.81
N CYS A 134 -12.40 -6.85 -2.26
CA CYS A 134 -11.49 -6.53 -1.16
C CYS A 134 -10.27 -5.72 -1.62
N SER A 135 -9.83 -4.83 -0.75
CA SER A 135 -8.60 -4.05 -0.93
C SER A 135 -7.89 -3.86 0.39
N ILE A 136 -6.60 -3.56 0.33
CA ILE A 136 -5.80 -3.06 1.45
C ILE A 136 -5.34 -1.67 1.09
N ARG A 137 -5.58 -0.70 1.97
CA ARG A 137 -4.92 0.60 1.89
C ARG A 137 -3.63 0.52 2.70
N ILE A 138 -2.53 0.94 2.11
CA ILE A 138 -1.21 0.99 2.74
C ILE A 138 -0.81 2.46 2.78
N ILE A 139 -0.55 3.00 3.96
CA ILE A 139 -0.07 4.36 4.16
C ILE A 139 1.32 4.26 4.77
N HIS A 140 2.29 4.91 4.14
CA HIS A 140 3.67 4.93 4.60
C HIS A 140 4.08 6.37 4.91
N ALA A 141 4.53 6.61 6.14
CA ALA A 141 4.96 7.91 6.63
C ALA A 141 6.20 7.75 7.52
N GLY A 142 7.38 8.12 7.00
CA GLY A 142 8.65 7.95 7.70
C GLY A 142 8.92 6.48 8.03
N ASP A 143 9.00 6.14 9.32
CA ASP A 143 9.21 4.76 9.78
C ASP A 143 7.88 4.00 10.02
N MET A 144 6.73 4.64 9.82
CA MET A 144 5.41 4.07 10.11
C MET A 144 4.73 3.54 8.85
N LEU A 145 4.23 2.33 8.95
CA LEU A 145 3.35 1.70 7.98
C LEU A 145 1.97 1.49 8.64
N GLU A 146 0.93 1.95 7.99
CA GLU A 146 -0.45 1.72 8.40
C GLU A 146 -1.18 0.93 7.30
N ILE A 147 -1.81 -0.15 7.69
CA ILE A 147 -2.44 -1.14 6.81
C ILE A 147 -3.92 -1.21 7.17
N ILE A 148 -4.77 -0.82 6.23
CA ILE A 148 -6.22 -0.69 6.44
C ILE A 148 -6.96 -1.59 5.45
N PRO A 149 -7.29 -2.82 5.83
CA PRO A 149 -8.05 -3.76 5.01
C PRO A 149 -9.52 -3.35 4.92
N SER A 150 -10.10 -3.33 3.71
CA SER A 150 -11.55 -3.16 3.50
C SER A 150 -12.34 -4.45 3.78
N CYS A 151 -11.63 -5.58 3.79
CA CYS A 151 -12.11 -6.85 4.27
C CYS A 151 -10.92 -7.64 4.81
N PRO A 152 -11.15 -8.62 5.68
CA PRO A 152 -10.10 -9.41 6.31
C PRO A 152 -9.09 -9.93 5.29
N ALA A 153 -7.89 -9.34 5.29
CA ALA A 153 -6.72 -9.84 4.60
C ALA A 153 -6.83 -10.05 3.07
N LEU A 154 -7.73 -9.36 2.35
CA LEU A 154 -8.08 -9.65 0.93
C LEU A 154 -8.80 -11.00 0.69
N CYS A 155 -8.62 -12.00 1.55
CA CYS A 155 -9.28 -13.31 1.43
C CYS A 155 -10.72 -13.33 1.96
N GLY A 156 -11.05 -12.48 2.94
CA GLY A 156 -12.38 -12.42 3.56
C GLY A 156 -12.66 -13.50 4.63
N SER A 157 -11.62 -14.11 5.20
CA SER A 157 -11.71 -15.35 5.99
C SER A 157 -11.63 -15.21 7.52
N ARG A 158 -11.49 -14.00 8.08
CA ARG A 158 -11.43 -13.77 9.55
C ARG A 158 -12.21 -12.52 9.98
N GLU A 159 -12.28 -12.17 11.27
CA GLU A 159 -12.78 -10.85 11.68
C GLU A 159 -11.76 -9.76 11.32
N ASN A 160 -12.26 -8.61 10.85
CA ASN A 160 -11.39 -7.52 10.42
C ASN A 160 -10.84 -6.76 11.62
N PHE A 161 -9.60 -6.29 11.53
CA PHE A 161 -9.14 -5.14 12.31
C PHE A 161 -9.40 -3.87 11.47
N SER A 162 -9.60 -2.74 12.13
CA SER A 162 -9.80 -1.47 11.43
C SER A 162 -8.48 -0.91 10.89
N ALA A 163 -7.37 -1.11 11.60
CA ALA A 163 -6.01 -0.84 11.11
C ALA A 163 -4.95 -1.73 11.79
N LEU A 164 -3.86 -2.00 11.06
CA LEU A 164 -2.60 -2.51 11.59
C LEU A 164 -1.53 -1.45 11.38
N THR A 165 -0.97 -0.93 12.47
CA THR A 165 0.17 -0.01 12.43
C THR A 165 1.45 -0.76 12.75
N VAL A 166 2.52 -0.47 12.01
CA VAL A 166 3.83 -1.07 12.17
C VAL A 166 4.88 0.02 12.13
N ASN A 167 5.72 0.07 13.14
CA ASN A 167 6.97 0.84 13.05
C ASN A 167 8.03 -0.05 12.40
N LEU A 168 8.37 0.23 11.14
CA LEU A 168 9.31 -0.56 10.33
C LEU A 168 10.73 -0.56 10.89
N LYS A 169 11.09 0.43 11.71
CA LYS A 169 12.40 0.54 12.34
C LYS A 169 12.50 -0.27 13.64
N THR A 170 11.45 -0.28 14.46
CA THR A 170 11.46 -0.96 15.77
C THR A 170 10.79 -2.33 15.74
N GLY A 171 9.98 -2.62 14.71
CA GLY A 171 9.14 -3.80 14.62
C GLY A 171 7.91 -3.78 15.55
N GLN A 172 7.63 -2.64 16.21
CA GLN A 172 6.46 -2.52 17.07
C GLN A 172 5.17 -2.51 16.23
N CYS A 173 4.17 -3.25 16.67
CA CYS A 173 2.88 -3.34 15.98
C CYS A 173 1.73 -2.91 16.90
N GLY A 174 0.72 -2.27 16.32
CA GLY A 174 -0.55 -1.94 16.95
C GLY A 174 -1.73 -2.42 16.09
N TYR A 175 -2.72 -3.02 16.73
CA TYR A 175 -3.97 -3.42 16.08
C TYR A 175 -5.10 -2.55 16.61
N ASP A 176 -5.81 -1.89 15.70
CA ASP A 176 -7.03 -1.15 15.99
C ASP A 176 -8.25 -2.01 15.65
N ASP A 177 -9.25 -2.01 16.53
CA ASP A 177 -10.50 -2.75 16.35
C ASP A 177 -11.55 -1.92 15.57
#